data_AF-A0A6S6T170-F1
#
_entry.id   AF-A0A6S6T170-F1
#
_cell.length_a   1.000
_cell.length_b   1.000
_cell.length_c   1.000
_cell.angle_alpha   90.00
_cell.angle_beta   90.00
_cell.angle_gamma   90.00
#
_symmetry.space_group_name_H-M   'P 1'
#
loop_
_entity.id
_entity.type
_entity.pdbx_description
1 polymer ?
#
loop_
_entity_poly.entity_id
_entity_poly.type
_entity_poly.pdbx_seq_one_letter_code
_entity_poly.pdbx_strand_id
1 'polypeptide(L)' 'MKKLCKFKDKKFEENKAFILLHTKEPKFICRKCLRVSNNKKLLCKGEAI' A
#
# COMPACT_ATOMS: atom_id res chain seq x y z
N MET A 1 -7.62 1.64 18.83
CA MET A 1 -7.18 1.87 17.43
C MET A 1 -7.50 0.65 16.57
N LYS A 2 -8.36 0.77 15.55
CA LYS A 2 -8.62 -0.35 14.61
C LYS A 2 -7.37 -0.58 13.75
N LYS A 3 -6.77 -1.78 13.83
CA LYS A 3 -5.69 -2.21 12.92
C LYS A 3 -6.32 -2.48 11.54
N LEU A 4 -6.39 -1.45 10.70
CA LEU A 4 -6.88 -1.54 9.30
C LEU A 4 -5.99 -2.43 8.42
N CYS A 5 -4.75 -2.63 8.84
CA CYS A 5 -3.75 -3.37 8.12
C CYS A 5 -3.86 -4.88 8.44
N LYS A 6 -4.80 -5.58 7.77
CA LYS A 6 -5.08 -7.03 7.89
C LYS A 6 -4.60 -7.87 6.68
N PHE A 7 -3.93 -7.25 5.72
CA PHE A 7 -3.50 -7.97 4.51
C PHE A 7 -2.31 -8.87 4.86
N LYS A 8 -2.33 -10.14 4.41
CA LYS A 8 -1.23 -11.08 4.66
C LYS A 8 -0.04 -10.72 3.77
N ASP A 9 1.11 -10.49 4.40
CA ASP A 9 2.38 -10.02 3.81
C ASP A 9 2.84 -10.83 2.59
N LYS A 10 2.53 -12.14 2.53
CA LYS A 10 3.00 -13.05 1.49
C LYS A 10 2.55 -12.73 0.06
N LYS A 11 1.60 -11.81 -0.14
CA LYS A 11 1.12 -11.41 -1.47
C LYS A 11 1.42 -9.95 -1.82
N PHE A 12 2.38 -9.31 -1.14
CA PHE A 12 2.69 -7.90 -1.38
C PHE A 12 3.24 -7.68 -2.78
N GLU A 13 4.26 -8.41 -3.20
CA GLU A 13 4.90 -8.21 -4.51
C GLU A 13 3.97 -8.52 -5.69
N GLU A 14 3.21 -9.62 -5.59
CA GLU A 14 2.24 -10.02 -6.62
C GLU A 14 1.14 -8.96 -6.81
N ASN A 15 0.60 -8.42 -5.72
CA ASN A 15 -0.47 -7.43 -5.79
C ASN A 15 0.03 -6.00 -5.99
N LYS A 16 1.30 -5.70 -5.64
CA LYS A 16 1.88 -4.37 -5.82
C LYS A 16 1.83 -3.96 -7.29
N ALA A 17 2.26 -4.85 -8.19
CA ALA A 17 2.22 -4.59 -9.63
C ALA A 17 0.78 -4.34 -10.13
N PHE A 18 -0.18 -5.17 -9.70
CA PHE A 18 -1.59 -5.01 -10.05
C PHE A 18 -2.16 -3.66 -9.60
N ILE A 19 -1.89 -3.26 -8.36
CA ILE A 19 -2.39 -2.01 -7.78
C ILE A 19 -1.75 -0.80 -8.44
N LEU A 20 -0.44 -0.84 -8.71
CA LEU A 20 0.25 0.21 -9.45
C LEU A 20 -0.30 0.39 -10.86
N LEU A 21 -0.65 -0.69 -11.54
CA LEU A 21 -1.24 -0.63 -12.88
C LEU A 21 -2.62 0.05 -12.89
N HIS A 22 -3.39 -0.12 -11.81
CA HIS A 22 -4.76 0.40 -11.69
C HIS A 22 -4.84 1.71 -10.91
N THR A 23 -3.72 2.24 -10.42
CA THR A 23 -3.70 3.49 -9.64
C THR A 23 -2.95 4.56 -10.43
N LYS A 24 -3.55 5.74 -10.54
CA LYS A 24 -2.93 6.88 -11.19
C LYS A 24 -1.86 7.50 -10.29
N GLU A 25 -0.60 7.26 -10.64
CA GLU A 25 0.60 7.92 -10.08
C GLU A 25 0.70 7.95 -8.54
N PRO A 26 0.58 6.81 -7.85
CA PRO A 26 0.73 6.78 -6.40
C PRO A 26 2.19 7.03 -5.98
N LYS A 27 2.42 7.93 -5.02
CA LYS A 27 3.77 8.18 -4.47
C LYS A 27 4.17 7.22 -3.35
N PHE A 28 3.20 6.68 -2.62
CA PHE A 28 3.45 5.82 -1.47
C PHE A 28 2.51 4.61 -1.45
N ILE A 29 3.03 3.46 -1.04
CA ILE A 29 2.28 2.23 -0.80
C ILE A 29 2.48 1.75 0.64
N CYS A 30 1.44 1.24 1.27
CA CYS A 30 1.55 0.62 2.59
C CYS A 30 2.00 -0.83 2.45
N ARG A 31 3.16 -1.21 3.00
CA ARG A 31 3.60 -2.63 2.99
C ARG A 31 2.62 -3.59 3.67
N LYS A 32 1.89 -3.12 4.69
CA LYS A 32 1.00 -3.99 5.49
C LYS A 32 -0.40 -4.18 4.91
N CYS A 33 -0.84 -3.31 4.02
CA CYS A 33 -2.21 -3.37 3.49
C CYS A 33 -2.35 -3.01 2.02
N LEU A 34 -1.23 -2.80 1.33
CA LEU A 34 -1.17 -2.43 -0.09
C LEU A 34 -1.95 -1.16 -0.45
N ARG A 35 -2.42 -0.39 0.55
CA ARG A 35 -3.08 0.89 0.32
C ARG A 35 -2.08 1.87 -0.28
N VAL A 36 -2.48 2.50 -1.36
CA VAL A 36 -1.72 3.54 -2.06
C VAL A 36 -2.23 4.92 -1.69
N SER A 37 -1.34 5.90 -1.61
CA SER A 37 -1.68 7.30 -1.35
C SER A 37 -0.54 8.23 -1.79
N ASN A 38 -0.89 9.47 -2.10
CA ASN A 38 0.09 10.53 -2.33
C ASN A 38 0.59 11.19 -1.04
N ASN A 39 0.00 10.82 0.11
CA ASN A 39 0.40 11.33 1.42
C ASN A 39 0.81 10.19 2.35
N LYS A 40 2.10 10.14 2.70
CA LYS A 40 2.68 9.11 3.58
C LYS A 40 2.00 9.04 4.96
N LYS A 41 1.49 10.16 5.49
CA LYS A 41 0.84 10.22 6.82
C LYS A 41 -0.48 9.43 6.87
N LEU A 42 -1.08 9.12 5.72
CA LEU A 42 -2.32 8.38 5.61
C LEU A 42 -2.12 6.85 5.60
N LEU A 43 -0.87 6.38 5.62
CA LEU A 43 -0.51 4.97 5.51
C LEU A 43 0.02 4.41 6.83
N CYS A 44 -0.35 3.18 7.19
CA CYS A 44 0.17 2.51 8.41
C CYS A 44 1.71 2.39 8.36
N LYS A 45 2.24 1.98 7.21
CA LYS A 45 3.67 1.73 6.96
C LYS A 45 3.97 2.07 5.51
N GLY A 46 3.91 3.37 5.20
CA GLY A 46 4.11 3.90 3.86
C GLY A 46 5.56 3.80 3.41
N GLU A 47 5.75 3.20 2.25
CA GLU A 47 6.98 3.08 1.49
C GLU A 47 6.85 3.88 0.21
N ALA A 48 7.92 4.56 -0.21
CA ALA A 48 7.94 5.24 -1.50
C ALA A 48 8.00 4.18 -2.61
N ILE A 49 7.23 4.40 -3.68
CA ILE A 49 7.16 3.49 -4.82
C ILE A 49 7.97 4.04 -5.98
#